data_AF-T2PK26-F1
#
_entry.id   AF-T2PK26-F1
#
_cell.length_a   1.000
_cell.length_b   1.000
_cell.length_c   1.000
_cell.angle_alpha   90.00
_cell.angle_beta   90.00
_cell.angle_gamma   90.00
#
_symmetry.space_group_name_H-M   'P 1'
#
loop_
_entity.id
_entity.type
_entity.pdbx_description
1 polymer ?
#
loop_
_entity_poly.entity_id
_entity_poly.type
_entity_poly.pdbx_seq_one_letter_code
_entity_poly.pdbx_strand_id
1 'polypeptide(L)'
;MLNIMEVSETNSMIEQEKLDVRTITMGINLLDCADASVQKVCENVYNKITRLAKDLVSTGCAIERDYGIPIVNKRITVTPISLVGAAACKSPDDFVQIAHALDKAAKKVEVDLIGGYSALPAKSMTAADRMLIESLPKALSETDIVCSSANVGSTRTGIDMDCVQLLGRVVKQIARATADRDSYGCVKFVAFCNAPDDNPFMAGGFHGVTEGDAVINVGVSG
;
A
#
# COMPACT_ATOMS: atom_id res chain seq x y z
N MET A 1 22.71 18.22 -1.27
CA MET A 1 23.14 18.45 0.13
C MET A 1 22.41 19.72 0.56
N LEU A 2 21.52 19.63 1.55
CA LEU A 2 20.68 20.76 1.97
C LEU A 2 21.52 21.81 2.72
N ASN A 3 21.28 23.10 2.47
CA ASN A 3 22.02 24.20 3.12
C ASN A 3 21.19 24.86 4.25
N ILE A 4 21.85 25.56 5.18
CA ILE A 4 21.17 26.20 6.33
C ILE A 4 20.16 27.28 5.92
N MET A 5 20.41 28.00 4.81
CA MET A 5 19.45 28.96 4.27
C MET A 5 18.19 28.27 3.76
N GLU A 6 18.30 27.14 3.05
CA GLU A 6 17.13 26.33 2.60
C GLU A 6 16.29 25.85 3.79
N VAL A 7 16.94 25.44 4.89
CA VAL A 7 16.25 25.08 6.14
C VAL A 7 15.53 26.29 6.75
N SER A 8 16.18 27.46 6.78
CA SER A 8 15.59 28.70 7.30
C SER A 8 14.43 29.22 6.45
N GLU A 9 14.55 29.12 5.12
CA GLU A 9 13.47 29.45 4.17
C GLU A 9 12.29 28.52 4.34
N THR A 10 12.54 27.20 4.47
CA THR A 10 11.49 26.20 4.70
C THR A 10 10.73 26.50 5.99
N ASN A 11 11.43 26.77 7.09
CA ASN A 11 10.80 27.17 8.35
C ASN A 11 9.97 28.46 8.21
N SER A 12 10.47 29.44 7.48
CA SER A 12 9.74 30.69 7.23
C SER A 12 8.45 30.46 6.43
N MET A 13 8.48 29.58 5.41
CA MET A 13 7.30 29.20 4.64
C MET A 13 6.26 28.47 5.50
N ILE A 14 6.70 27.56 6.37
CA ILE A 14 5.81 26.84 7.29
C ILE A 14 5.07 27.81 8.21
N GLU A 15 5.78 28.78 8.79
CA GLU A 15 5.19 29.77 9.70
C GLU A 15 4.19 30.70 8.99
N GLN A 16 4.47 31.08 7.75
CA GLN A 16 3.67 32.08 7.00
C GLN A 16 2.50 31.46 6.22
N GLU A 17 2.70 30.29 5.59
CA GLU A 17 1.75 29.67 4.67
C GLU A 17 0.90 28.56 5.30
N LYS A 18 1.15 28.20 6.58
CA LYS A 18 0.41 27.14 7.31
C LYS A 18 0.36 25.80 6.58
N LEU A 19 1.47 25.41 5.96
CA LEU A 19 1.59 24.14 5.23
C LEU A 19 1.38 22.96 6.19
N ASP A 20 0.58 21.97 5.80
CA ASP A 20 0.44 20.70 6.51
C ASP A 20 1.12 19.55 5.78
N VAL A 21 1.72 18.64 6.55
CA VAL A 21 2.21 17.38 5.99
C VAL A 21 1.03 16.42 5.93
N ARG A 22 0.54 16.20 4.71
CA ARG A 22 -0.61 15.32 4.48
C ARG A 22 -0.32 13.88 4.89
N THR A 23 0.89 13.40 4.62
CA THR A 23 1.29 12.03 4.94
C THR A 23 2.80 11.86 5.00
N ILE A 24 3.25 10.96 5.85
CA ILE A 24 4.54 10.27 5.72
C ILE A 24 4.24 8.81 5.40
N THR A 25 4.79 8.31 4.30
CA THR A 25 4.61 6.92 3.87
C THR A 25 5.97 6.22 3.84
N MET A 26 6.10 5.14 4.61
CA MET A 26 7.26 4.25 4.51
C MET A 26 7.00 3.17 3.45
N GLY A 27 7.80 3.18 2.40
CA GLY A 27 7.83 2.09 1.42
C GLY A 27 8.75 0.97 1.90
N ILE A 28 8.31 -0.28 1.84
CA ILE A 28 9.07 -1.46 2.29
C ILE A 28 9.09 -2.53 1.20
N ASN A 29 10.29 -2.94 0.81
CA ASN A 29 10.49 -4.05 -0.11
C ASN A 29 10.23 -5.38 0.61
N LEU A 30 9.38 -6.24 0.02
CA LEU A 30 9.04 -7.57 0.56
C LEU A 30 9.50 -8.72 -0.34
N LEU A 31 10.30 -8.48 -1.38
CA LEU A 31 10.76 -9.55 -2.28
C LEU A 31 11.59 -10.62 -1.54
N ASP A 32 12.36 -10.23 -0.53
CA ASP A 32 13.11 -11.13 0.35
C ASP A 32 12.23 -11.92 1.34
N CYS A 33 10.95 -11.56 1.44
CA CYS A 33 9.97 -12.29 2.26
C CYS A 33 9.30 -13.44 1.50
N ALA A 34 9.52 -13.55 0.18
CA ALA A 34 8.97 -14.61 -0.64
C ALA A 34 9.51 -15.99 -0.23
N ASP A 35 8.63 -16.97 -0.15
CA ASP A 35 8.92 -18.36 0.19
C ASP A 35 7.97 -19.28 -0.61
N ALA A 36 8.18 -20.59 -0.56
CA ALA A 36 7.24 -21.57 -1.10
C ALA A 36 6.04 -21.84 -0.17
N SER A 37 6.14 -21.51 1.12
CA SER A 37 5.06 -21.65 2.10
C SER A 37 4.38 -20.31 2.39
N VAL A 38 3.05 -20.28 2.27
CA VAL A 38 2.23 -19.10 2.58
C VAL A 38 2.42 -18.65 4.03
N GLN A 39 2.54 -19.60 4.96
CA GLN A 39 2.76 -19.31 6.38
C GLN A 39 4.09 -18.59 6.60
N LYS A 40 5.17 -19.04 5.95
CA LYS A 40 6.47 -18.39 6.03
C LYS A 40 6.46 -17.00 5.40
N VAL A 41 5.78 -16.83 4.27
CA VAL A 41 5.58 -15.49 3.67
C VAL A 41 4.89 -14.56 4.68
N CYS A 42 3.79 -15.00 5.29
CA CYS A 42 3.07 -14.21 6.29
C CYS A 42 3.95 -13.83 7.50
N GLU A 43 4.73 -14.78 8.02
CA GLU A 43 5.67 -14.55 9.12
C GLU A 43 6.76 -13.54 8.73
N ASN A 44 7.40 -13.73 7.58
CA ASN A 44 8.45 -12.85 7.08
C ASN A 44 7.94 -11.41 6.87
N VAL A 45 6.77 -11.27 6.24
CA VAL A 45 6.11 -9.98 6.00
C VAL A 45 5.82 -9.27 7.32
N TYR A 46 5.20 -9.97 8.28
CA TYR A 46 4.90 -9.40 9.59
C TYR A 46 6.17 -8.96 10.33
N ASN A 47 7.19 -9.82 10.36
CA ASN A 47 8.45 -9.54 11.05
C ASN A 47 9.21 -8.39 10.41
N LYS A 48 9.28 -8.32 9.07
CA LYS A 48 10.00 -7.25 8.37
C LYS A 48 9.32 -5.89 8.57
N ILE A 49 8.00 -5.82 8.38
CA ILE A 49 7.23 -4.57 8.56
C ILE A 49 7.36 -4.07 10.00
N THR A 50 7.09 -4.93 10.99
CA THR A 50 7.13 -4.52 12.39
C THR A 50 8.53 -4.13 12.86
N ARG A 51 9.59 -4.74 12.31
CA ARG A 51 10.98 -4.36 12.60
C ARG A 51 11.36 -3.00 12.01
N LEU A 52 10.98 -2.73 10.76
CA LEU A 52 11.37 -1.50 10.06
C LEU A 52 10.53 -0.29 10.49
N ALA A 53 9.23 -0.48 10.66
CA ALA A 53 8.29 0.60 10.95
C ALA A 53 8.03 0.83 12.45
N LYS A 54 8.74 0.13 13.36
CA LYS A 54 8.52 0.22 14.82
C LYS A 54 8.51 1.65 15.38
N ASP A 55 9.32 2.54 14.81
CA ASP A 55 9.51 3.92 15.27
C ASP A 55 8.87 4.94 14.33
N LEU A 56 8.14 4.52 13.29
CA LEU A 56 7.59 5.41 12.26
C LEU A 56 6.61 6.44 12.86
N VAL A 57 5.64 5.96 13.64
CA VAL A 57 4.62 6.82 14.25
C VAL A 57 5.22 7.69 15.35
N SER A 58 6.04 7.10 16.24
CA SER A 58 6.66 7.85 17.34
C SER A 58 7.60 8.95 16.85
N THR A 59 8.34 8.68 15.78
CA THR A 59 9.22 9.65 15.12
C THR A 59 8.40 10.71 14.39
N GLY A 60 7.33 10.32 13.69
CA GLY A 60 6.38 11.27 13.09
C GLY A 60 5.83 12.25 14.13
N CYS A 61 5.33 11.75 15.26
CA CYS A 61 4.82 12.57 16.36
C CYS A 61 5.90 13.45 17.02
N ALA A 62 7.16 13.00 17.07
CA ALA A 62 8.26 13.83 17.54
C ALA A 62 8.51 15.01 16.59
N ILE A 63 8.53 14.77 15.28
CA ILE A 63 8.66 15.82 14.25
C ILE A 63 7.51 16.83 14.35
N GLU A 64 6.27 16.38 14.54
CA GLU A 64 5.13 17.28 14.74
C GLU A 64 5.33 18.23 15.92
N ARG A 65 5.88 17.74 17.04
CA ARG A 65 6.15 18.55 18.23
C ARG A 65 7.32 19.51 18.03
N ASP A 66 8.39 19.05 17.39
CA ASP A 66 9.63 19.82 17.26
C ASP A 66 9.46 20.98 16.26
N TYR A 67 8.66 20.79 15.21
CA TYR A 67 8.47 21.78 14.15
C TYR A 67 7.09 22.46 14.17
N GLY A 68 6.15 21.99 14.99
CA GLY A 68 4.80 22.57 15.07
C GLY A 68 3.94 22.36 13.82
N ILE A 69 4.30 21.38 12.99
CA ILE A 69 3.61 21.06 11.73
C ILE A 69 2.80 19.78 11.92
N PRO A 70 1.49 19.77 11.63
CA PRO A 70 0.72 18.54 11.71
C PRO A 70 1.12 17.57 10.59
N ILE A 71 1.31 16.30 10.96
CA ILE A 71 1.48 15.16 10.07
C ILE A 71 0.21 14.32 10.15
N VAL A 72 -0.70 14.57 9.20
CA VAL A 72 -2.08 14.05 9.25
C VAL A 72 -2.13 12.53 9.18
N ASN A 73 -1.23 11.90 8.40
CA ASN A 73 -1.19 10.45 8.25
C ASN A 73 0.23 9.89 8.34
N LYS A 74 0.36 8.70 8.92
CA LYS A 74 1.54 7.84 8.88
C LYS A 74 1.13 6.51 8.24
N ARG A 75 1.74 6.15 7.13
CA ARG A 75 1.29 5.03 6.26
C ARG A 75 2.44 4.14 5.87
N ILE A 76 2.11 2.95 5.37
CA ILE A 76 3.07 2.02 4.78
C ILE A 76 2.63 1.64 3.37
N THR A 77 3.57 1.56 2.45
CA THR A 77 3.40 0.85 1.18
C THR A 77 4.35 -0.33 1.11
N VAL A 78 3.90 -1.42 0.50
CA VAL A 78 4.73 -2.62 0.33
C VAL A 78 4.78 -3.07 -1.12
N THR A 79 5.77 -3.90 -1.44
CA THR A 79 5.88 -4.53 -2.76
C THR A 79 4.55 -5.18 -3.15
N PRO A 80 4.07 -5.03 -4.40
CA PRO A 80 2.85 -5.69 -4.88
C PRO A 80 2.79 -7.15 -4.45
N ILE A 81 1.79 -7.47 -3.62
CA ILE A 81 1.67 -8.81 -3.03
C ILE A 81 1.48 -9.90 -4.08
N SER A 82 0.98 -9.59 -5.29
CA SER A 82 0.92 -10.59 -6.37
C SER A 82 2.31 -11.14 -6.73
N LEU A 83 3.36 -10.33 -6.59
CA LEU A 83 4.75 -10.75 -6.82
C LEU A 83 5.30 -11.55 -5.62
N VAL A 84 5.09 -11.06 -4.40
CA VAL A 84 5.60 -11.68 -3.16
C VAL A 84 4.97 -13.05 -2.93
N GLY A 85 3.66 -13.17 -3.16
CA GLY A 85 2.90 -14.40 -2.98
C GLY A 85 2.95 -15.38 -4.15
N ALA A 86 3.54 -15.00 -5.29
CA ALA A 86 3.45 -15.77 -6.54
C ALA A 86 3.91 -17.24 -6.42
N ALA A 87 4.98 -17.48 -5.66
CA ALA A 87 5.52 -18.82 -5.47
C ALA A 87 4.69 -19.67 -4.49
N ALA A 88 4.20 -19.05 -3.41
CA ALA A 88 3.51 -19.73 -2.32
C ALA A 88 2.01 -19.96 -2.60
N CYS A 89 1.31 -18.94 -3.09
CA CYS A 89 -0.16 -18.96 -3.17
C CYS A 89 -0.64 -19.87 -4.30
N LYS A 90 -1.62 -20.73 -3.99
CA LYS A 90 -2.28 -21.65 -4.94
C LYS A 90 -3.78 -21.39 -5.04
N SER A 91 -4.32 -20.52 -4.20
CA SER A 91 -5.71 -20.09 -4.18
C SER A 91 -5.84 -18.63 -3.77
N PRO A 92 -7.00 -17.98 -4.04
CA PRO A 92 -7.31 -16.65 -3.50
C PRO A 92 -7.24 -16.58 -1.97
N ASP A 93 -7.60 -17.65 -1.26
CA ASP A 93 -7.58 -17.70 0.21
C ASP A 93 -6.16 -17.62 0.78
N ASP A 94 -5.14 -18.05 0.02
CA ASP A 94 -3.75 -17.88 0.42
C ASP A 94 -3.33 -16.41 0.42
N PHE A 95 -3.81 -15.64 -0.56
CA PHE A 95 -3.60 -14.19 -0.59
C PHE A 95 -4.35 -13.49 0.55
N VAL A 96 -5.51 -13.99 0.98
CA VAL A 96 -6.22 -13.44 2.14
C VAL A 96 -5.39 -13.60 3.42
N GLN A 97 -4.65 -14.71 3.59
CA GLN A 97 -3.73 -14.88 4.72
C GLN A 97 -2.63 -13.81 4.74
N ILE A 98 -2.10 -13.44 3.57
CA ILE A 98 -1.11 -12.36 3.47
C ILE A 98 -1.75 -11.00 3.81
N ALA A 99 -3.00 -10.75 3.39
CA ALA A 99 -3.73 -9.54 3.77
C ALA A 99 -3.87 -9.42 5.30
N HIS A 100 -4.20 -10.53 5.97
CA HIS A 100 -4.24 -10.60 7.43
C HIS A 100 -2.89 -10.30 8.09
N ALA A 101 -1.79 -10.80 7.51
CA ALA A 101 -0.45 -10.51 7.99
C ALA A 101 -0.10 -9.01 7.87
N LEU A 102 -0.45 -8.38 6.74
CA LEU A 102 -0.28 -6.95 6.52
C LEU A 102 -1.09 -6.11 7.53
N ASP A 103 -2.37 -6.43 7.68
CA ASP A 103 -3.28 -5.73 8.61
C ASP A 103 -2.78 -5.83 10.06
N LYS A 104 -2.37 -7.03 10.48
CA LYS A 104 -1.80 -7.27 11.81
C LYS A 104 -0.50 -6.50 12.02
N ALA A 105 0.38 -6.46 11.02
CA ALA A 105 1.66 -5.74 11.10
C ALA A 105 1.43 -4.23 11.18
N ALA A 106 0.56 -3.69 10.32
CA ALA A 106 0.22 -2.27 10.26
C ALA A 106 -0.42 -1.79 11.57
N LYS A 107 -1.38 -2.54 12.12
CA LYS A 107 -1.96 -2.26 13.44
C LYS A 107 -0.93 -2.31 14.56
N LYS A 108 0.03 -3.25 14.49
CA LYS A 108 1.09 -3.39 15.50
C LYS A 108 2.02 -2.17 15.55
N VAL A 109 2.25 -1.51 14.41
CA VAL A 109 3.06 -0.28 14.32
C VAL A 109 2.22 1.00 14.27
N GLU A 110 0.90 0.87 14.49
CA GLU A 110 -0.05 1.97 14.69
C GLU A 110 -0.16 2.95 13.50
N VAL A 111 0.08 2.47 12.27
CA VAL A 111 -0.11 3.27 11.05
C VAL A 111 -1.58 3.32 10.63
N ASP A 112 -1.95 4.38 9.91
CA ASP A 112 -3.35 4.61 9.50
C ASP A 112 -3.80 3.60 8.44
N LEU A 113 -2.95 3.35 7.44
CA LEU A 113 -3.24 2.51 6.28
C LEU A 113 -1.97 1.82 5.78
N ILE A 114 -2.14 0.62 5.24
CA ILE A 114 -1.10 -0.11 4.51
C ILE A 114 -1.55 -0.47 3.10
N GLY A 115 -0.81 -0.02 2.09
CA GLY A 115 -1.04 -0.32 0.68
C GLY A 115 0.01 -1.30 0.16
N GLY A 116 -0.24 -1.86 -1.02
CA GLY A 116 0.63 -2.83 -1.66
C GLY A 116 0.00 -4.21 -1.78
N TYR A 117 -1.22 -4.40 -1.27
CA TYR A 117 -2.06 -5.55 -1.63
C TYR A 117 -2.53 -5.43 -3.09
N SER A 118 -1.57 -5.50 -4.00
CA SER A 118 -1.72 -4.99 -5.35
C SER A 118 -1.26 -5.99 -6.39
N ALA A 119 -1.82 -5.86 -7.59
CA ALA A 119 -1.43 -6.58 -8.79
C ALA A 119 -1.07 -5.59 -9.91
N LEU A 120 -0.10 -5.95 -10.77
CA LEU A 120 0.36 -5.09 -11.87
C LEU A 120 0.17 -5.73 -13.27
N PRO A 121 -1.04 -6.22 -13.63
CA PRO A 121 -1.28 -6.88 -14.91
C PRO A 121 -1.45 -5.87 -16.07
N ALA A 122 -0.42 -5.06 -16.35
CA ALA A 122 -0.51 -4.01 -17.37
C ALA A 122 -0.55 -4.54 -18.82
N LYS A 123 -0.05 -5.77 -19.05
CA LYS A 123 -0.01 -6.43 -20.37
C LYS A 123 -0.86 -7.69 -20.44
N SER A 124 -0.87 -8.47 -19.36
CA SER A 124 -1.68 -9.67 -19.19
C SER A 124 -1.57 -10.12 -17.72
N MET A 125 -2.68 -10.58 -17.12
CA MET A 125 -2.66 -11.18 -15.79
C MET A 125 -1.85 -12.48 -15.75
N THR A 126 -0.94 -12.57 -14.77
CA THR A 126 -0.43 -13.86 -14.33
C THR A 126 -1.49 -14.61 -13.49
N ALA A 127 -1.24 -15.89 -13.21
CA ALA A 127 -2.09 -16.64 -12.29
C ALA A 127 -2.14 -16.00 -10.89
N ALA A 128 -1.01 -15.44 -10.43
CA ALA A 128 -0.93 -14.76 -9.14
C ALA A 128 -1.74 -13.46 -9.13
N ASP A 129 -1.67 -12.65 -10.19
CA ASP A 129 -2.48 -11.44 -10.32
C ASP A 129 -3.98 -11.76 -10.28
N ARG A 130 -4.40 -12.78 -11.03
CA ARG A 130 -5.80 -13.23 -11.04
C ARG A 130 -6.26 -13.68 -9.65
N MET A 131 -5.47 -14.53 -8.97
CA MET A 131 -5.82 -15.02 -7.63
C MET A 131 -5.87 -13.88 -6.60
N LEU A 132 -4.96 -12.91 -6.66
CA LEU A 132 -5.00 -11.73 -5.81
C LEU A 132 -6.27 -10.91 -6.09
N ILE A 133 -6.59 -10.64 -7.36
CA ILE A 133 -7.80 -9.88 -7.72
C ILE A 133 -9.07 -10.61 -7.25
N GLU A 134 -9.14 -11.94 -7.42
CA GLU A 134 -10.27 -12.75 -6.96
C GLU A 134 -10.40 -12.78 -5.42
N SER A 135 -9.31 -12.56 -4.68
CA SER A 135 -9.31 -12.53 -3.22
C SER A 135 -9.82 -11.20 -2.62
N LEU A 136 -9.86 -10.12 -3.41
CA LEU A 136 -10.18 -8.77 -2.93
C LEU A 136 -11.48 -8.65 -2.12
N PRO A 137 -12.62 -9.28 -2.51
CA PRO A 137 -13.85 -9.16 -1.74
C PRO A 137 -13.69 -9.67 -0.30
N LYS A 138 -12.95 -10.77 -0.12
CA LYS A 138 -12.70 -11.38 1.18
C LYS A 138 -11.60 -10.63 1.94
N ALA A 139 -10.47 -10.35 1.30
CA ALA A 139 -9.38 -9.60 1.92
C ALA A 139 -9.83 -8.23 2.46
N LEU A 140 -10.59 -7.45 1.67
CA LEU A 140 -11.04 -6.11 2.08
C LEU A 140 -12.24 -6.13 3.02
N SER A 141 -12.96 -7.25 3.14
CA SER A 141 -14.01 -7.43 4.15
C SER A 141 -13.45 -7.91 5.50
N GLU A 142 -12.39 -8.71 5.50
CA GLU A 142 -11.82 -9.28 6.72
C GLU A 142 -10.65 -8.48 7.33
N THR A 143 -10.17 -7.46 6.63
CA THR A 143 -9.13 -6.53 7.11
C THR A 143 -9.68 -5.13 7.31
N ASP A 144 -9.04 -4.33 8.17
CA ASP A 144 -9.51 -2.99 8.48
C ASP A 144 -8.77 -1.95 7.64
N ILE A 145 -7.44 -1.93 7.69
CA ILE A 145 -6.61 -0.83 7.19
C ILE A 145 -5.75 -1.18 5.96
N VAL A 146 -5.94 -2.38 5.40
CA VAL A 146 -5.29 -2.79 4.15
C VAL A 146 -5.99 -2.15 2.95
N CYS A 147 -5.20 -1.47 2.13
CA CYS A 147 -5.57 -0.89 0.85
C CYS A 147 -4.98 -1.71 -0.31
N SER A 148 -5.67 -1.68 -1.44
CA SER A 148 -5.37 -2.50 -2.60
C SER A 148 -5.44 -1.70 -3.90
N SER A 149 -4.64 -2.11 -4.88
CA SER A 149 -4.72 -1.58 -6.23
C SER A 149 -4.45 -2.59 -7.33
N ALA A 150 -4.95 -2.34 -8.53
CA ALA A 150 -4.64 -3.13 -9.70
C ALA A 150 -4.32 -2.23 -10.90
N ASN A 151 -3.12 -2.34 -11.48
CA ASN A 151 -2.77 -1.62 -12.71
C ASN A 151 -3.14 -2.45 -13.94
N VAL A 152 -4.24 -2.11 -14.60
CA VAL A 152 -4.87 -2.93 -15.66
C VAL A 152 -4.37 -2.59 -17.07
N GLY A 153 -3.54 -1.57 -17.20
CA GLY A 153 -3.10 -1.12 -18.50
C GLY A 153 -2.02 -0.05 -18.44
N SER A 154 -1.41 0.19 -19.59
CA SER A 154 -0.51 1.31 -19.81
C SER A 154 -0.57 1.78 -21.25
N THR A 155 -0.17 3.02 -21.50
CA THR A 155 -0.01 3.58 -22.86
C THR A 155 0.92 2.72 -23.72
N ARG A 156 1.91 2.05 -23.09
CA ARG A 156 2.90 1.22 -23.80
C ARG A 156 2.37 -0.15 -24.20
N THR A 157 1.53 -0.76 -23.39
CA THR A 157 1.08 -2.16 -23.53
C THR A 157 -0.39 -2.31 -23.89
N GLY A 158 -1.14 -1.22 -23.91
CA GLY A 158 -2.59 -1.24 -24.05
C GLY A 158 -3.27 -1.55 -22.72
N ILE A 159 -4.47 -2.14 -22.79
CA ILE A 159 -5.30 -2.46 -21.63
C ILE A 159 -5.55 -3.96 -21.63
N ASP A 160 -5.33 -4.61 -20.49
CA ASP A 160 -5.77 -5.98 -20.27
C ASP A 160 -7.29 -5.97 -20.02
N MET A 161 -8.07 -6.18 -21.09
CA MET A 161 -9.53 -6.17 -21.02
C MET A 161 -10.11 -7.36 -20.25
N ASP A 162 -9.39 -8.47 -20.14
CA ASP A 162 -9.79 -9.61 -19.31
C ASP A 162 -9.70 -9.23 -17.82
N CYS A 163 -8.64 -8.51 -17.45
CA CYS A 163 -8.48 -7.95 -16.11
C CYS A 163 -9.57 -6.93 -15.79
N VAL A 164 -9.87 -6.01 -16.72
CA VAL A 164 -10.97 -5.05 -16.58
C VAL A 164 -12.32 -5.76 -16.38
N GLN A 165 -12.60 -6.80 -17.16
CA GLN A 165 -13.84 -7.56 -17.04
C GLN A 165 -13.95 -8.27 -15.69
N LEU A 166 -12.84 -8.83 -15.19
CA LEU A 166 -12.78 -9.44 -13.86
C LEU A 166 -13.03 -8.41 -12.76
N LEU A 167 -12.35 -7.26 -12.81
CA LEU A 167 -12.52 -6.19 -11.83
C LEU A 167 -13.93 -5.62 -11.81
N GLY A 168 -14.61 -5.51 -12.95
CA GLY A 168 -16.01 -5.09 -13.02
C GLY A 168 -16.95 -5.98 -12.19
N ARG A 169 -16.65 -7.27 -12.07
CA ARG A 169 -17.37 -8.21 -11.19
C ARG A 169 -16.89 -8.07 -9.73
N VAL A 170 -15.58 -8.04 -9.52
CA VAL A 170 -14.96 -7.99 -8.19
C VAL A 170 -15.34 -6.74 -7.42
N VAL A 171 -15.38 -5.55 -8.05
CA VAL A 171 -15.82 -4.31 -7.38
C VAL A 171 -17.23 -4.44 -6.81
N LYS A 172 -18.16 -5.07 -7.55
CA LYS A 172 -19.51 -5.34 -7.04
C LYS A 172 -19.51 -6.36 -5.89
N GLN A 173 -18.61 -7.33 -5.92
CA GLN A 173 -18.45 -8.32 -4.85
C GLN A 173 -17.87 -7.68 -3.59
N ILE A 174 -16.88 -6.79 -3.71
CA ILE A 174 -16.32 -6.01 -2.59
C ILE A 174 -17.44 -5.19 -1.91
N ALA A 175 -18.25 -4.48 -2.70
CA ALA A 175 -19.38 -3.71 -2.18
C ALA A 175 -20.34 -4.59 -1.39
N ARG A 176 -20.75 -5.73 -1.95
CA ARG A 176 -21.66 -6.69 -1.31
C ARG A 176 -21.08 -7.31 -0.04
N ALA A 177 -19.79 -7.65 -0.05
CA ALA A 177 -19.10 -8.26 1.09
C ALA A 177 -18.94 -7.31 2.28
N THR A 178 -19.18 -6.01 2.08
CA THR A 178 -19.11 -4.98 3.13
C THR A 178 -20.36 -4.12 3.19
N ALA A 179 -21.49 -4.63 2.67
CA ALA A 179 -22.74 -3.88 2.55
C ALA A 179 -23.35 -3.49 3.90
N ASP A 180 -23.07 -4.26 4.95
CA ASP A 180 -23.44 -4.00 6.34
C ASP A 180 -22.73 -2.77 6.95
N ARG A 181 -21.65 -2.32 6.31
CA ARG A 181 -20.86 -1.13 6.69
C ARG A 181 -20.67 -0.18 5.50
N ASP A 182 -21.77 0.11 4.81
CA ASP A 182 -21.83 1.08 3.71
C ASP A 182 -20.85 0.78 2.55
N SER A 183 -20.68 -0.51 2.24
CA SER A 183 -19.76 -0.97 1.18
C SER A 183 -18.31 -0.48 1.36
N TYR A 184 -17.87 -0.29 2.62
CA TYR A 184 -16.57 0.31 2.97
C TYR A 184 -15.37 -0.33 2.26
N GLY A 185 -15.42 -1.61 1.89
CA GLY A 185 -14.35 -2.24 1.12
C GLY A 185 -14.01 -1.48 -0.18
N CYS A 186 -14.99 -0.82 -0.81
CA CYS A 186 -14.80 -0.05 -2.04
C CYS A 186 -13.91 1.17 -1.86
N VAL A 187 -13.84 1.77 -0.66
CA VAL A 187 -12.98 2.95 -0.42
C VAL A 187 -11.51 2.57 -0.32
N LYS A 188 -11.21 1.27 -0.18
CA LYS A 188 -9.86 0.71 -0.01
C LYS A 188 -9.28 0.14 -1.31
N PHE A 189 -9.98 0.23 -2.43
CA PHE A 189 -9.54 -0.34 -3.70
C PHE A 189 -9.44 0.71 -4.81
N VAL A 190 -8.36 0.68 -5.59
CA VAL A 190 -8.16 1.55 -6.76
C VAL A 190 -7.73 0.72 -7.98
N ALA A 191 -8.47 0.86 -9.09
CA ALA A 191 -8.00 0.38 -10.39
C ALA A 191 -7.25 1.50 -11.13
N PHE A 192 -6.07 1.19 -11.64
CA PHE A 192 -5.21 2.13 -12.36
C PHE A 192 -5.07 1.76 -13.83
N CYS A 193 -4.85 2.78 -14.64
CA CYS A 193 -4.17 2.68 -15.92
C CYS A 193 -2.98 3.66 -15.87
N ASN A 194 -1.80 3.24 -16.31
CA ASN A 194 -0.55 3.99 -16.15
C ASN A 194 -0.20 4.27 -14.68
N ALA A 195 -0.34 3.27 -13.80
CA ALA A 195 0.29 3.38 -12.48
C ALA A 195 1.79 3.69 -12.65
N PRO A 196 2.36 4.63 -11.88
CA PRO A 196 3.81 4.83 -11.86
C PRO A 196 4.53 3.59 -11.31
N ASP A 197 5.85 3.54 -11.43
CA ASP A 197 6.64 2.39 -10.96
C ASP A 197 6.60 2.22 -9.43
N ASP A 198 6.34 3.30 -8.69
CA ASP A 198 6.07 3.37 -7.25
C ASP A 198 4.91 4.33 -6.97
N ASN A 199 4.12 4.08 -5.93
CA ASN A 199 3.05 4.99 -5.53
C ASN A 199 2.88 5.05 -4.00
N PRO A 200 3.28 6.14 -3.32
CA PRO A 200 3.11 6.28 -1.88
C PRO A 200 1.70 6.74 -1.45
N PHE A 201 0.80 7.00 -2.41
CA PHE A 201 -0.51 7.61 -2.16
C PHE A 201 -1.64 6.58 -2.02
N MET A 202 -2.35 6.63 -0.89
CA MET A 202 -3.52 5.79 -0.61
C MET A 202 -4.81 6.33 -1.25
N ALA A 203 -5.77 5.49 -1.61
CA ALA A 203 -5.86 4.04 -1.36
C ALA A 203 -5.11 3.14 -2.38
N GLY A 204 -4.43 3.72 -3.36
CA GLY A 204 -3.80 2.95 -4.44
C GLY A 204 -2.34 2.55 -4.20
N GLY A 205 -1.77 2.87 -3.04
CA GLY A 205 -0.33 2.87 -2.86
C GLY A 205 0.30 1.48 -2.89
N PHE A 206 1.53 1.39 -3.39
CA PHE A 206 2.40 0.21 -3.37
C PHE A 206 3.86 0.65 -3.49
N HIS A 207 4.78 -0.17 -2.97
CA HIS A 207 6.22 0.07 -3.04
C HIS A 207 6.79 -0.55 -4.32
N GLY A 208 7.34 0.27 -5.21
CA GLY A 208 7.87 -0.16 -6.49
C GLY A 208 9.03 -1.16 -6.37
N VAL A 209 9.16 -2.09 -7.33
CA VAL A 209 10.30 -3.04 -7.35
C VAL A 209 11.64 -2.39 -7.71
N THR A 210 11.60 -1.14 -8.20
CA THR A 210 12.76 -0.33 -8.54
C THR A 210 13.26 0.51 -7.36
N GLU A 211 12.52 0.55 -6.26
CA GLU A 211 12.85 1.32 -5.06
C GLU A 211 13.84 0.59 -4.13
N GLY A 212 14.40 1.32 -3.17
CA GLY A 212 15.26 0.77 -2.13
C GLY A 212 14.54 -0.21 -1.18
N ASP A 213 15.29 -0.83 -0.25
CA ASP A 213 14.72 -1.81 0.69
C ASP A 213 13.71 -1.18 1.67
N ALA A 214 13.97 0.07 2.08
CA ALA A 214 13.05 0.91 2.83
C ALA A 214 13.25 2.39 2.46
N VAL A 215 12.16 3.10 2.16
CA VAL A 215 12.19 4.52 1.75
C VAL A 215 11.12 5.32 2.49
N ILE A 216 11.33 6.63 2.67
CA ILE A 216 10.35 7.54 3.24
C ILE A 216 9.92 8.54 2.16
N ASN A 217 8.62 8.56 1.87
CA ASN A 217 7.98 9.54 1.00
C ASN A 217 7.12 10.48 1.84
N VAL A 218 7.23 11.79 1.61
CA VAL A 218 6.46 12.81 2.33
C VAL A 218 5.53 13.51 1.34
N GLY A 219 4.22 13.45 1.60
CA GLY A 219 3.22 14.21 0.86
C GLY A 219 2.89 15.48 1.62
N VAL A 220 3.13 16.63 0.99
CA VAL A 220 2.80 17.96 1.53
C VAL A 220 1.48 18.43 0.91
N SER A 221 0.70 19.18 1.67
CA SER A 221 -0.49 19.88 1.15
C SER A 221 -0.12 20.88 0.05
N GLY A 222 -1.05 21.12 -0.86
CA GLY A 222 -1.00 22.22 -1.83
C GLY A 222 -2.02 23.30 -1.48
#